data_AF-A0A962QHX4-F1
#
_entry.id   AF-A0A962QHX4-F1
#
_cell.length_a   1.000
_cell.length_b   1.000
_cell.length_c   1.000
_cell.angle_alpha   90.00
_cell.angle_beta   90.00
_cell.angle_gamma   90.00
#
_symmetry.space_group_name_H-M   'P 1'
#
loop_
_entity.id
_entity.type
_entity.pdbx_description
1 polymer ?
#
loop_
_entity_poly.entity_id
_entity_poly.type
_entity_poly.pdbx_seq_one_letter_code
_entity_poly.pdbx_strand_id
1 'polypeptide(L)'
;SSVPAADANHGRMATACGRRIVDMVWEELTPSKILTKAAFRNASRIAMAAGCSTNAVIHLIAMARRAGVDLTLDDLDDLARDTPVLANIRPSGERYLMEDFYYAGGLQALMKQLGEKLELEVATVAGKSLGETLTGAQVHNEDVIRPLDNPVYQDGAIAVLKGNLAPDGCIIKPSACAPELLRNRGRALVFDDHASLKKAANDP
;
A
#
# COMPACT_ATOMS: atom_id res chain seq x y z
N SER A 1 4.82 -3.61 -10.54
CA SER A 1 3.39 -3.75 -10.18
C SER A 1 2.48 -2.76 -10.91
N SER A 2 3.01 -1.78 -11.65
CA SER A 2 2.18 -0.76 -12.34
C SER A 2 2.01 -0.99 -13.84
N VAL A 3 2.86 -1.81 -14.50
CA VAL A 3 2.78 -2.06 -15.95
C VAL A 3 1.40 -2.64 -16.33
N PRO A 4 0.59 -1.94 -17.14
CA PRO A 4 -0.71 -2.45 -17.59
C PRO A 4 -0.59 -3.81 -18.27
N ALA A 5 -1.59 -4.67 -18.12
CA ALA A 5 -1.54 -6.03 -18.67
C ALA A 5 -1.42 -6.07 -20.20
N ALA A 6 -2.04 -5.10 -20.90
CA ALA A 6 -2.00 -4.99 -22.35
C ALA A 6 -0.74 -4.24 -22.87
N ASP A 7 0.09 -3.67 -21.99
CA ASP A 7 1.29 -2.96 -22.39
C ASP A 7 2.39 -3.95 -22.83
N ALA A 8 3.11 -3.64 -23.92
CA ALA A 8 4.16 -4.50 -24.45
C ALA A 8 5.29 -4.78 -23.43
N ASN A 9 5.52 -3.88 -22.48
CA ASN A 9 6.48 -4.05 -21.39
C ASN A 9 6.05 -5.14 -20.40
N HIS A 10 4.78 -5.51 -20.34
CA HIS A 10 4.30 -6.58 -19.44
C HIS A 10 4.91 -7.93 -19.85
N GLY A 11 4.88 -8.25 -21.15
CA GLY A 11 5.52 -9.46 -21.68
C GLY A 11 7.05 -9.45 -21.54
N ARG A 12 7.67 -8.27 -21.71
CA ARG A 12 9.13 -8.10 -21.48
C ARG A 12 9.49 -8.34 -20.01
N MET A 13 8.73 -7.78 -19.08
CA MET A 13 8.88 -8.01 -17.63
C MET A 13 8.73 -9.49 -17.31
N ALA A 14 7.70 -10.17 -17.81
CA ALA A 14 7.50 -11.61 -17.58
C ALA A 14 8.69 -12.45 -18.08
N THR A 15 9.22 -12.12 -19.26
CA THR A 15 10.42 -12.78 -19.81
C THR A 15 11.65 -12.55 -18.93
N ALA A 16 11.85 -11.32 -18.44
CA ALA A 16 12.93 -10.99 -17.52
C ALA A 16 12.79 -11.72 -16.17
N CYS A 17 11.58 -11.85 -15.63
CA CYS A 17 11.31 -12.65 -14.43
C CYS A 17 11.71 -14.12 -14.63
N GLY A 18 11.41 -14.70 -15.80
CA GLY A 18 11.79 -16.08 -16.13
C GLY A 18 13.29 -16.31 -16.18
N ARG A 19 14.08 -15.33 -16.63
CA ARG A 19 15.54 -15.38 -16.54
C ARG A 19 15.99 -15.23 -15.09
N ARG A 20 15.45 -14.23 -14.40
CA ARG A 20 15.88 -13.88 -13.04
C ARG A 20 15.67 -15.01 -12.03
N ILE A 21 14.58 -15.77 -12.14
CA ILE A 21 14.33 -16.88 -11.21
C ILE A 21 15.38 -17.99 -11.33
N VAL A 22 15.95 -18.23 -12.52
CA VAL A 22 17.05 -19.19 -12.69
C VAL A 22 18.28 -18.73 -11.92
N ASP A 23 18.65 -17.45 -12.04
CA ASP A 23 19.77 -16.87 -11.30
C ASP A 23 19.55 -16.95 -9.78
N MET A 24 18.34 -16.68 -9.31
CA MET A 24 17.99 -16.79 -7.89
C MET A 24 18.19 -18.20 -7.31
N VAL A 25 18.02 -19.25 -8.13
CA VAL A 25 18.31 -20.63 -7.70
C VAL A 25 19.80 -20.80 -7.46
N TRP A 26 20.65 -20.32 -8.37
CA TRP A 26 22.11 -20.40 -8.23
C TRP A 26 22.65 -19.56 -7.07
N GLU A 27 22.02 -18.44 -6.76
CA GLU A 27 22.35 -17.56 -5.63
C GLU A 27 21.79 -18.07 -4.28
N GLU A 28 20.98 -19.14 -4.31
CA GLU A 28 20.16 -19.58 -3.18
C GLU A 28 19.36 -18.42 -2.55
N LEU A 29 18.84 -17.50 -3.38
CA LEU A 29 18.12 -16.31 -2.92
C LEU A 29 16.69 -16.69 -2.52
N THR A 30 16.53 -17.15 -1.30
CA THR A 30 15.25 -17.60 -0.75
C THR A 30 14.36 -16.45 -0.26
N PRO A 31 13.03 -16.65 -0.17
CA PRO A 31 12.12 -15.65 0.40
C PRO A 31 12.52 -15.18 1.80
N SER A 32 13.08 -16.06 2.65
CA SER A 32 13.52 -15.67 4.00
C SER A 32 14.68 -14.67 4.01
N LYS A 33 15.48 -14.59 2.94
CA LYS A 33 16.53 -13.58 2.77
C LYS A 33 15.97 -12.21 2.34
N ILE A 34 14.71 -12.16 1.86
CA ILE A 34 14.07 -10.94 1.33
C ILE A 34 12.99 -10.41 2.27
N LEU A 35 12.16 -11.31 2.83
CA LEU A 35 10.99 -10.99 3.66
C LEU A 35 11.39 -10.71 5.12
N THR A 36 12.18 -9.66 5.33
CA THR A 36 12.65 -9.21 6.65
C THR A 36 11.69 -8.20 7.29
N LYS A 37 11.88 -7.89 8.58
CA LYS A 37 11.13 -6.83 9.28
C LYS A 37 11.20 -5.49 8.54
N ALA A 38 12.38 -5.11 8.04
CA ALA A 38 12.60 -3.92 7.23
C ALA A 38 11.79 -3.94 5.92
N ALA A 39 11.76 -5.08 5.23
CA ALA A 39 10.98 -5.23 4.01
C ALA A 39 9.46 -5.08 4.26
N PHE A 40 8.94 -5.61 5.36
CA PHE A 40 7.53 -5.43 5.75
C PHE A 40 7.21 -3.99 6.16
N ARG A 41 8.12 -3.28 6.84
CA ARG A 41 7.97 -1.83 7.14
C ARG A 41 7.91 -1.02 5.85
N ASN A 42 8.84 -1.27 4.92
CA ASN A 42 8.81 -0.64 3.59
C ASN A 42 7.51 -0.96 2.84
N ALA A 43 7.10 -2.23 2.76
CA ALA A 43 5.88 -2.64 2.08
C ALA A 43 4.64 -1.93 2.65
N SER A 44 4.57 -1.77 3.97
CA SER A 44 3.49 -1.07 4.66
C SER A 44 3.46 0.41 4.26
N ARG A 45 4.60 1.11 4.30
CA ARG A 45 4.69 2.52 3.87
C ARG A 45 4.35 2.71 2.41
N ILE A 46 4.89 1.85 1.54
CA ILE A 46 4.63 1.92 0.10
C ILE A 46 3.15 1.70 -0.20
N ALA A 47 2.52 0.73 0.48
CA ALA A 47 1.09 0.48 0.34
C ALA A 47 0.27 1.70 0.81
N MET A 48 0.57 2.27 1.97
CA MET A 48 -0.11 3.46 2.49
C MET A 48 0.07 4.67 1.55
N ALA A 49 1.28 4.91 1.06
CA ALA A 49 1.56 6.00 0.13
C ALA A 49 0.83 5.85 -1.21
N ALA A 50 0.53 4.63 -1.61
CA ALA A 50 -0.29 4.33 -2.78
C ALA A 50 -1.81 4.40 -2.49
N GLY A 51 -2.23 4.68 -1.25
CA GLY A 51 -3.63 4.67 -0.85
C GLY A 51 -4.25 3.27 -0.86
N CYS A 52 -3.56 2.27 -0.29
CA CYS A 52 -3.93 0.86 -0.38
C CYS A 52 -5.37 0.50 0.04
N SER A 53 -5.76 -0.72 -0.33
CA SER A 53 -6.96 -1.38 0.19
C SER A 53 -6.77 -1.76 1.66
N THR A 54 -7.82 -1.69 2.48
CA THR A 54 -7.79 -2.17 3.87
C THR A 54 -7.42 -3.66 3.97
N ASN A 55 -7.70 -4.46 2.93
CA ASN A 55 -7.28 -5.86 2.86
C ASN A 55 -5.75 -6.04 2.85
N ALA A 56 -5.00 -5.01 2.44
CA ALA A 56 -3.54 -5.07 2.48
C ALA A 56 -3.02 -5.34 3.90
N VAL A 57 -3.70 -4.83 4.93
CA VAL A 57 -3.32 -5.04 6.33
C VAL A 57 -3.42 -6.52 6.71
N ILE A 58 -4.55 -7.17 6.37
CA ILE A 58 -4.76 -8.60 6.63
C ILE A 58 -3.67 -9.43 5.95
N HIS A 59 -3.39 -9.14 4.69
CA HIS A 59 -2.40 -9.89 3.91
C HIS A 59 -0.97 -9.66 4.39
N LEU A 60 -0.59 -8.43 4.73
CA LEU A 60 0.74 -8.10 5.24
C LEU A 60 1.01 -8.83 6.56
N ILE A 61 0.06 -8.80 7.50
CA ILE A 61 0.20 -9.52 8.79
C ILE A 61 0.30 -11.03 8.55
N ALA A 62 -0.54 -11.59 7.68
CA ALA A 62 -0.49 -13.02 7.36
C ALA A 62 0.85 -13.45 6.73
N MET A 63 1.37 -12.65 5.80
CA MET A 63 2.68 -12.87 5.19
C MET A 63 3.82 -12.74 6.20
N ALA A 64 3.79 -11.71 7.05
CA ALA A 64 4.78 -11.48 8.09
C ALA A 64 4.86 -12.68 9.05
N ARG A 65 3.71 -13.16 9.54
CA ARG A 65 3.63 -14.37 10.38
C ARG A 65 4.26 -15.58 9.70
N ARG A 66 4.01 -15.79 8.41
CA ARG A 66 4.60 -16.93 7.67
C ARG A 66 6.11 -16.81 7.48
N ALA A 67 6.62 -15.58 7.43
CA ALA A 67 8.04 -15.24 7.38
C ALA A 67 8.70 -15.22 8.77
N GLY A 68 7.96 -15.44 9.86
CA GLY A 68 8.48 -15.34 11.23
C GLY A 68 8.75 -13.90 11.69
N VAL A 69 8.16 -12.91 11.02
CA VAL A 69 8.25 -11.49 11.36
C VAL A 69 7.03 -11.11 12.19
N ASP A 70 7.28 -10.48 13.34
CA ASP A 70 6.23 -9.87 14.15
C ASP A 70 5.83 -8.51 13.55
N LEU A 71 4.58 -8.43 13.09
CA LEU A 71 3.95 -7.24 12.54
C LEU A 71 2.53 -7.19 13.09
N THR A 72 2.25 -6.16 13.89
CA THR A 72 0.97 -5.97 14.56
C THR A 72 0.12 -4.89 13.89
N LEU A 73 -1.14 -4.76 14.32
CA LEU A 73 -1.98 -3.64 13.91
C LEU A 73 -1.41 -2.29 14.40
N ASP A 74 -0.81 -2.28 15.59
CA ASP A 74 -0.25 -1.06 16.17
C ASP A 74 1.00 -0.60 15.40
N ASP A 75 1.86 -1.53 14.96
CA ASP A 75 2.98 -1.21 14.06
C ASP A 75 2.50 -0.53 12.77
N LEU A 76 1.37 -0.99 12.22
CA LEU A 76 0.80 -0.43 11.00
C LEU A 76 0.17 0.95 11.24
N ASP A 77 -0.48 1.16 12.38
CA ASP A 77 -1.03 2.46 12.77
C ASP A 77 0.09 3.51 12.96
N ASP A 78 1.17 3.13 13.63
CA ASP A 78 2.34 3.98 13.83
C ASP A 78 2.99 4.39 12.51
N LEU A 79 3.14 3.45 11.57
CA LEU A 79 3.63 3.73 10.22
C LEU A 79 2.66 4.61 9.43
N ALA A 80 1.35 4.42 9.60
CA ALA A 80 0.36 5.21 8.87
C ALA A 80 0.44 6.69 9.28
N ARG A 81 0.63 7.00 10.57
CA ARG A 81 0.70 8.39 11.07
C ARG A 81 1.76 9.25 10.41
N ASP A 82 2.85 8.66 9.91
CA ASP A 82 3.95 9.36 9.26
C ASP A 82 4.02 9.19 7.74
N THR A 83 3.07 8.46 7.15
CA THR A 83 3.11 8.09 5.72
C THR A 83 1.94 8.71 4.95
N PRO A 84 2.18 9.82 4.21
CA PRO A 84 1.14 10.48 3.43
C PRO A 84 0.77 9.66 2.19
N VAL A 85 -0.44 9.87 1.68
CA VAL A 85 -0.88 9.33 0.38
C VAL A 85 -0.36 10.22 -0.75
N LEU A 86 0.46 9.67 -1.62
CA LEU A 86 1.08 10.41 -2.73
C LEU A 86 0.47 10.05 -4.09
N ALA A 87 -0.03 8.82 -4.24
CA ALA A 87 -0.65 8.40 -5.50
C ALA A 87 -2.06 8.99 -5.64
N ASN A 88 -2.25 9.91 -6.59
CA ASN A 88 -3.53 10.54 -6.90
C ASN A 88 -4.40 9.66 -7.80
N ILE A 89 -4.65 8.43 -7.37
CA ILE A 89 -5.47 7.46 -8.10
C ILE A 89 -6.71 7.06 -7.31
N ARG A 90 -7.79 6.76 -8.03
CA ARG A 90 -9.03 6.29 -7.41
C ARG A 90 -8.80 5.01 -6.59
N PRO A 91 -9.46 4.85 -5.43
CA PRO A 91 -10.53 5.72 -4.90
C PRO A 91 -10.07 6.87 -4.00
N SER A 92 -8.77 6.99 -3.68
CA SER A 92 -8.27 8.06 -2.80
C SER A 92 -8.12 9.39 -3.55
N GLY A 93 -7.69 9.34 -4.80
CA GLY A 93 -7.66 10.47 -5.72
C GLY A 93 -8.94 10.56 -6.56
N GLU A 94 -9.17 11.71 -7.18
CA GLU A 94 -10.43 12.03 -7.86
C GLU A 94 -10.40 11.68 -9.36
N ARG A 95 -9.21 11.77 -9.98
CA ARG A 95 -9.05 11.88 -11.43
C ARG A 95 -8.45 10.64 -12.10
N TYR A 96 -7.37 10.10 -11.57
CA TYR A 96 -6.52 9.17 -12.31
C TYR A 96 -6.75 7.70 -11.96
N LEU A 97 -6.28 6.83 -12.86
CA LEU A 97 -6.31 5.37 -12.74
C LEU A 97 -4.88 4.79 -12.77
N MET A 98 -4.78 3.46 -12.69
CA MET A 98 -3.50 2.75 -12.65
C MET A 98 -2.64 2.94 -13.91
N GLU A 99 -3.24 3.19 -15.07
CA GLU A 99 -2.50 3.47 -16.30
C GLU A 99 -1.78 4.82 -16.22
N ASP A 100 -2.45 5.87 -15.76
CA ASP A 100 -1.83 7.17 -15.53
C ASP A 100 -0.68 7.06 -14.52
N PHE A 101 -0.88 6.28 -13.44
CA PHE A 101 0.15 6.02 -12.44
C PHE A 101 1.37 5.35 -13.04
N TYR A 102 1.19 4.38 -13.93
CA TYR A 102 2.30 3.76 -14.64
C TYR A 102 3.09 4.74 -15.49
N TYR A 103 2.42 5.53 -16.34
CA TYR A 103 3.09 6.50 -17.21
C TYR A 103 3.72 7.66 -16.44
N ALA A 104 3.21 7.99 -15.24
CA ALA A 104 3.83 8.95 -14.33
C ALA A 104 5.13 8.45 -13.68
N GLY A 105 5.54 7.20 -13.91
CA GLY A 105 6.75 6.57 -13.35
C GLY A 105 6.46 5.40 -12.40
N GLY A 106 5.19 5.16 -12.08
CA GLY A 106 4.71 3.98 -11.37
C GLY A 106 5.27 3.82 -9.96
N LEU A 107 5.31 2.56 -9.51
CA LEU A 107 5.69 2.25 -8.13
C LEU A 107 7.13 2.66 -7.81
N GLN A 108 8.06 2.58 -8.78
CA GLN A 108 9.45 2.99 -8.56
C GLN A 108 9.57 4.49 -8.33
N ALA A 109 8.83 5.31 -9.08
CA ALA A 109 8.79 6.75 -8.86
C ALA A 109 8.17 7.09 -7.50
N LEU A 110 7.07 6.43 -7.12
CA LEU A 110 6.46 6.57 -5.79
C LEU A 110 7.44 6.21 -4.66
N MET A 111 8.14 5.07 -4.78
CA MET A 111 9.14 4.64 -3.80
C MET A 111 10.29 5.63 -3.69
N LYS A 112 10.76 6.17 -4.82
CA LYS A 112 11.79 7.22 -4.83
C LYS A 112 11.28 8.49 -4.14
N GLN A 113 10.01 8.86 -4.35
CA GLN A 113 9.40 10.05 -3.72
C GLN A 113 9.30 9.92 -2.20
N LEU A 114 9.11 8.70 -1.67
CA LEU A 114 9.12 8.44 -0.23
C LEU A 114 10.51 8.63 0.40
N GLY A 115 11.58 8.51 -0.38
CA GLY A 115 12.94 8.83 0.03
C GLY A 115 13.37 8.15 1.33
N GLU A 116 13.81 8.96 2.30
CA GLU A 116 14.34 8.52 3.60
C GLU A 116 13.32 7.78 4.48
N LYS A 117 12.03 7.78 4.12
CA LYS A 117 11.02 6.95 4.79
C LYS A 117 11.20 5.45 4.53
N LEU A 118 11.97 5.08 3.51
CA LEU A 118 12.24 3.69 3.14
C LEU A 118 13.65 3.26 3.55
N GLU A 119 13.75 2.03 4.04
CA GLU A 119 15.03 1.35 4.28
C GLU A 119 15.59 0.87 2.93
N LEU A 120 16.52 1.62 2.33
CA LEU A 120 16.96 1.38 0.95
C LEU A 120 17.93 0.20 0.78
N GLU A 121 18.62 -0.20 1.84
CA GLU A 121 19.61 -1.29 1.80
C GLU A 121 18.97 -2.70 1.82
N VAL A 122 17.64 -2.79 1.91
CA VAL A 122 16.96 -4.10 1.94
C VAL A 122 17.17 -4.85 0.63
N ALA A 123 17.46 -6.15 0.74
CA ALA A 123 17.61 -7.02 -0.42
C ALA A 123 16.30 -7.14 -1.20
N THR A 124 16.41 -7.23 -2.53
CA THR A 124 15.26 -7.48 -3.42
C THR A 124 15.46 -8.75 -4.23
N VAL A 125 14.39 -9.23 -4.86
CA VAL A 125 14.47 -10.35 -5.82
C VAL A 125 15.42 -10.05 -6.98
N ALA A 126 15.75 -8.80 -7.29
CA ALA A 126 16.65 -8.44 -8.38
C ALA A 126 18.15 -8.71 -8.07
N GLY A 127 18.48 -9.19 -6.86
CA GLY A 127 19.87 -9.38 -6.44
C GLY A 127 20.58 -8.07 -6.10
N LYS A 128 19.81 -6.98 -5.94
CA LYS A 128 20.26 -5.63 -5.60
C LYS A 128 19.47 -5.11 -4.40
N SER A 129 20.02 -4.11 -3.71
CA SER A 129 19.29 -3.35 -2.71
C SER A 129 18.09 -2.62 -3.32
N LEU A 130 17.09 -2.27 -2.52
CA LEU A 130 15.95 -1.47 -2.97
C LEU A 130 16.44 -0.16 -3.59
N GLY A 131 17.38 0.55 -2.94
CA GLY A 131 17.95 1.81 -3.43
C GLY A 131 18.54 1.69 -4.83
N GLU A 132 19.35 0.65 -5.08
CA GLU A 132 19.91 0.40 -6.42
C GLU A 132 18.82 0.17 -7.46
N THR A 133 17.73 -0.53 -7.13
CA THR A 133 16.60 -0.75 -8.06
C THR A 133 15.81 0.51 -8.38
N LEU A 134 15.98 1.58 -7.59
CA LEU A 134 15.34 2.89 -7.81
C LEU A 134 16.23 3.84 -8.63
N THR A 135 17.44 3.43 -8.98
CA THR A 135 18.36 4.25 -9.80
C THR A 135 17.70 4.58 -11.14
N GLY A 136 17.60 5.88 -11.45
CA GLY A 136 16.97 6.36 -12.67
C GLY A 136 15.44 6.45 -12.64
N ALA A 137 14.77 6.01 -11.56
CA ALA A 137 13.34 6.25 -11.41
C ALA A 137 13.05 7.76 -11.38
N GLN A 138 11.99 8.20 -12.05
CA GLN A 138 11.61 9.60 -12.17
C GLN A 138 10.10 9.73 -12.06
N VAL A 139 9.65 10.80 -11.42
CA VAL A 139 8.24 11.22 -11.50
C VAL A 139 8.10 12.02 -12.78
N HIS A 140 7.29 11.53 -13.71
CA HIS A 140 7.02 12.20 -14.99
C HIS A 140 5.76 13.07 -14.94
N ASN A 141 4.92 12.88 -13.92
CA ASN A 141 3.75 13.71 -13.67
C ASN A 141 3.47 13.81 -12.17
N GLU A 142 3.80 14.97 -11.60
CA GLU A 142 3.62 15.25 -10.17
C GLU A 142 2.15 15.41 -9.76
N ASP A 143 1.21 15.58 -10.71
CA ASP A 143 -0.23 15.57 -10.40
C ASP A 143 -0.73 14.16 -10.09
N VAL A 144 -0.06 13.14 -10.65
CA VAL A 144 -0.39 11.72 -10.47
C VAL A 144 0.39 11.11 -9.30
N ILE A 145 1.68 11.43 -9.17
CA ILE A 145 2.53 11.03 -8.05
C ILE A 145 2.99 12.29 -7.34
N ARG A 146 2.25 12.67 -6.30
CA ARG A 146 2.43 13.93 -5.57
C ARG A 146 3.73 13.95 -4.77
N PRO A 147 4.34 15.13 -4.58
CA PRO A 147 5.44 15.29 -3.64
C PRO A 147 4.98 15.26 -2.18
N LEU A 148 5.94 15.08 -1.26
CA LEU A 148 5.68 14.93 0.19
C LEU A 148 5.10 16.21 0.83
N ASP A 149 5.35 17.37 0.25
CA ASP A 149 4.87 18.68 0.70
C ASP A 149 3.49 19.07 0.13
N ASN A 150 3.00 18.32 -0.87
CA ASN A 150 1.68 18.48 -1.44
C ASN A 150 1.01 17.11 -1.70
N PRO A 151 0.84 16.27 -0.66
CA PRO A 151 0.27 14.94 -0.83
C PRO A 151 -1.24 15.00 -1.15
N VAL A 152 -1.79 13.89 -1.64
CA VAL A 152 -3.25 13.72 -1.81
C VAL A 152 -3.94 13.75 -0.45
N TYR A 153 -3.34 13.10 0.54
CA TYR A 153 -3.84 13.07 1.91
C TYR A 153 -2.64 13.03 2.87
N GLN A 154 -2.59 14.01 3.77
CA GLN A 154 -1.46 14.22 4.67
C GLN A 154 -1.38 13.13 5.75
N ASP A 155 -2.55 12.78 6.30
CA ASP A 155 -2.67 11.77 7.34
C ASP A 155 -2.60 10.36 6.69
N GLY A 156 -2.27 9.33 7.47
CA GLY A 156 -2.10 7.98 6.95
C GLY A 156 -3.30 7.44 6.17
N ALA A 157 -3.04 6.62 5.14
CA ALA A 157 -4.10 5.98 4.35
C ALA A 157 -5.02 5.08 5.18
N ILE A 158 -4.53 4.54 6.29
CA ILE A 158 -5.29 3.67 7.20
C ILE A 158 -5.18 4.20 8.62
N ALA A 159 -6.17 3.90 9.45
CA ALA A 159 -6.11 4.13 10.89
C ALA A 159 -6.69 2.93 11.64
N VAL A 160 -6.08 2.59 12.77
CA VAL A 160 -6.56 1.57 13.69
C VAL A 160 -7.37 2.25 14.81
N LEU A 161 -8.63 1.88 14.94
CA LEU A 161 -9.53 2.38 15.97
C LEU A 161 -9.70 1.34 17.06
N LYS A 162 -9.60 1.77 18.32
CA LYS A 162 -9.82 0.92 19.50
C LYS A 162 -10.88 1.53 20.40
N GLY A 163 -11.61 0.67 21.11
CA GLY A 163 -12.64 1.07 22.07
C GLY A 163 -13.42 -0.14 22.56
N ASN A 164 -14.46 0.09 23.37
CA ASN A 164 -15.28 -0.99 23.91
C ASN A 164 -15.99 -1.83 22.82
N LEU A 165 -16.27 -1.27 21.63
CA LEU A 165 -16.84 -2.00 20.50
C LEU A 165 -15.79 -2.78 19.68
N ALA A 166 -14.55 -2.30 19.67
CA ALA A 166 -13.43 -2.90 18.94
C ALA A 166 -12.21 -3.04 19.88
N PRO A 167 -12.28 -3.94 20.88
CA PRO A 167 -11.23 -4.07 21.90
C PRO A 167 -9.89 -4.50 21.29
N ASP A 168 -9.93 -5.37 20.28
CA ASP A 168 -8.74 -5.84 19.54
C ASP A 168 -8.40 -4.98 18.32
N GLY A 169 -9.13 -3.87 18.14
CA GLY A 169 -8.96 -2.93 17.04
C GLY A 169 -9.80 -3.22 15.81
N CYS A 170 -10.12 -2.17 15.06
CA CYS A 170 -10.67 -2.23 13.71
C CYS A 170 -9.98 -1.21 12.80
N ILE A 171 -10.16 -1.35 11.48
CA ILE A 171 -9.49 -0.48 10.51
C ILE A 171 -10.50 0.38 9.77
N ILE A 172 -10.14 1.64 9.59
CA ILE A 172 -10.80 2.57 8.67
C ILE A 172 -9.76 3.12 7.68
N LYS A 173 -10.24 3.60 6.53
CA LYS A 173 -9.45 4.29 5.50
C LYS A 173 -9.80 5.79 5.51
N PRO A 174 -9.13 6.64 6.30
CA PRO A 174 -9.49 8.05 6.43
C PRO A 174 -9.38 8.82 5.12
N SER A 175 -8.43 8.43 4.25
CA SER A 175 -8.22 9.07 2.94
C SER A 175 -9.39 8.91 1.96
N ALA A 176 -10.40 8.12 2.30
CA ALA A 176 -11.62 7.93 1.51
C ALA A 176 -12.89 8.26 2.32
N CYS A 177 -12.74 8.90 3.48
CA CYS A 177 -13.85 9.34 4.33
C CYS A 177 -14.19 10.81 4.05
N ALA A 178 -15.48 11.15 4.15
CA ALA A 178 -15.90 12.54 4.18
C ALA A 178 -15.33 13.22 5.45
N PRO A 179 -14.64 14.37 5.35
CA PRO A 179 -13.96 15.01 6.48
C PRO A 179 -14.86 15.25 7.70
N GLU A 180 -16.12 15.62 7.46
CA GLU A 180 -17.14 15.89 8.48
C GLU A 180 -17.54 14.64 9.29
N LEU A 181 -17.27 13.43 8.78
CA LEU A 181 -17.59 12.17 9.45
C LEU A 181 -16.42 11.57 10.25
N LEU A 182 -15.22 12.17 10.20
CA LEU A 182 -14.05 11.68 10.95
C LEU A 182 -14.26 11.74 12.47
N ARG A 183 -15.13 12.63 12.94
CA ARG A 183 -15.59 12.70 14.34
C ARG A 183 -17.11 12.76 14.35
N ASN A 184 -17.75 11.62 14.53
CA ASN A 184 -19.20 11.51 14.48
C ASN A 184 -19.78 10.71 15.65
N ARG A 185 -21.00 11.06 16.07
CA ARG A 185 -21.80 10.31 17.05
C ARG A 185 -23.24 10.25 16.56
N GLY A 186 -23.80 9.05 16.51
CA GLY A 186 -25.17 8.82 16.09
C GLY A 186 -25.81 7.62 16.82
N ARG A 187 -27.10 7.43 16.60
CA ARG A 187 -27.81 6.23 17.05
C ARG A 187 -27.41 5.06 16.16
N ALA A 188 -27.02 3.94 16.76
CA ALA A 188 -26.71 2.72 16.00
C ALA A 188 -27.97 2.14 15.37
N LEU A 189 -27.88 1.81 14.08
CA LEU A 189 -28.82 0.94 13.37
C LEU A 189 -28.07 -0.37 13.14
N VAL A 190 -28.60 -1.47 13.70
CA VAL A 190 -27.92 -2.76 13.74
C VAL A 190 -28.67 -3.76 12.88
N PHE A 191 -27.91 -4.54 12.12
CA PHE A 191 -28.41 -5.59 11.23
C PHE A 191 -27.57 -6.84 11.45
N ASP A 192 -28.23 -7.98 11.64
CA ASP A 192 -27.55 -9.25 11.92
C ASP A 192 -26.87 -9.85 10.68
N ASP A 193 -27.33 -9.45 9.49
CA ASP A 193 -26.81 -9.96 8.22
C ASP A 193 -26.95 -8.95 7.07
N HIS A 194 -26.37 -9.31 5.92
CA HIS A 194 -26.41 -8.46 4.73
C HIS A 194 -27.82 -8.34 4.12
N ALA A 195 -28.67 -9.37 4.26
CA ALA A 195 -30.00 -9.38 3.67
C ALA A 195 -30.94 -8.40 4.40
N SER A 196 -30.91 -8.39 5.73
CA SER A 196 -31.65 -7.47 6.60
C SER A 196 -31.20 -6.03 6.41
N LEU A 197 -29.89 -5.76 6.33
CA LEU A 197 -29.33 -4.45 5.95
C LEU A 197 -29.93 -3.97 4.61
N LYS A 198 -29.85 -4.81 3.57
CA LYS A 198 -30.31 -4.44 2.23
C LYS A 198 -31.81 -4.16 2.20
N LYS A 199 -32.60 -4.92 2.96
CA LYS A 199 -34.04 -4.68 3.07
C LYS A 199 -34.33 -3.31 3.70
N ALA A 200 -33.70 -3.01 4.84
CA ALA A 200 -33.92 -1.76 5.57
C ALA A 200 -33.41 -0.52 4.82
N ALA A 201 -32.30 -0.64 4.09
CA ALA A 201 -31.73 0.47 3.32
C ALA A 201 -32.65 0.95 2.16
N ASN A 202 -33.59 0.11 1.72
CA ASN A 202 -34.56 0.43 0.67
C ASN A 202 -35.97 0.69 1.22
N ASP A 203 -36.15 0.67 2.54
CA ASP A 203 -37.43 0.99 3.20
C ASP A 203 -37.51 2.52 3.34
N PRO A 204 -38.44 3.20 2.63
CA PRO A 204 -38.48 4.65 2.52
C PRO A 204 -38.79 5.40 3.82
#